data_AF-A0A7S2GPH0-F1
#
_entry.id   AF-A0A7S2GPH0-F1
#
_cell.length_a   1.000
_cell.length_b   1.000
_cell.length_c   1.000
_cell.angle_alpha   90.00
_cell.angle_beta   90.00
_cell.angle_gamma   90.00
#
_symmetry.space_group_name_H-M   'P 1'
#
loop_
_entity.id
_entity.type
_entity.pdbx_description
1 polymer ?
#
loop_
_entity_poly.entity_id
_entity_poly.type
_entity_poly.pdbx_seq_one_letter_code
_entity_poly.pdbx_strand_id
1 'polypeptide(L)'
;PPSTPPTHHHPSTRPSQYIPHVFASSTPTIKHPNIPPHLARKFPPFCMFEVHESRVEGTIISMTGQLTYRPDTIDKYLSPEFVVQTTSGDVRKLRDVLVDYVQSESSRGSVEVKKFSEFGRVLITGRPKNAALGLNARLQVQDQVVWTGMGRGLVAMEMEIRQHGTDIDKECLDYVLHAKVGSCEKEWPHSGNKVMDTFYSSTSDERHSQPLGADLDYFVTHPNSVDAGLLREHVVALRLYTTAAYPSINNPLRAGEKHPFPMTVAYLTDGIKRLRAVAGDRADAHTERDFWRGMKNTDLPDAFKEEGGTEYAPMSTSSDIEIALLYSAKSEKRLLTKVKTASFMECGAAIQYLSAFPDEVEYLYPPLTYLQPTGLEESLTVNGIQYTVIEVTPKL
;
A
#
# COMPACT_ATOMS: atom_id res chain seq x y z
N PRO A 1 -39.22 45.85 -47.61
CA PRO A 1 -38.71 44.70 -48.38
C PRO A 1 -38.08 43.63 -47.46
N PRO A 2 -38.84 42.59 -47.09
CA PRO A 2 -38.34 41.40 -46.41
C PRO A 2 -38.27 40.19 -47.35
N SER A 3 -37.45 39.19 -47.04
CA SER A 3 -37.61 37.83 -47.59
C SER A 3 -37.05 36.77 -46.63
N THR A 4 -37.96 36.11 -45.93
CA THR A 4 -37.85 34.75 -45.37
C THR A 4 -38.48 33.75 -46.37
N PRO A 5 -38.54 32.42 -46.11
CA PRO A 5 -37.51 31.39 -46.18
C PRO A 5 -37.94 30.27 -47.18
N PRO A 6 -37.50 29.00 -47.04
CA PRO A 6 -38.54 27.97 -46.97
C PRO A 6 -38.32 26.87 -45.93
N THR A 7 -39.45 26.38 -45.44
CA THR A 7 -39.73 25.26 -44.53
C THR A 7 -40.07 23.96 -45.26
N HIS A 8 -40.18 22.90 -44.46
CA HIS A 8 -40.90 21.61 -44.64
C HIS A 8 -40.04 20.40 -45.03
N HIS A 9 -40.19 19.18 -44.50
CA HIS A 9 -41.32 18.48 -43.85
C HIS A 9 -40.84 17.42 -42.84
N HIS A 10 -41.62 17.21 -41.77
CA HIS A 10 -41.71 15.97 -40.98
C HIS A 10 -42.33 14.83 -41.82
N PRO A 11 -42.14 13.57 -41.41
CA PRO A 11 -43.32 12.88 -40.86
C PRO A 11 -43.04 12.14 -39.55
N SER A 12 -44.04 12.17 -38.69
CA SER A 12 -44.20 11.30 -37.53
C SER A 12 -44.88 10.00 -37.95
N THR A 13 -44.50 8.87 -37.36
CA THR A 13 -45.44 7.79 -37.02
C THR A 13 -44.99 7.08 -35.75
N ARG A 14 -45.99 6.66 -34.99
CA ARG A 14 -46.03 6.31 -33.57
C ARG A 14 -45.81 4.79 -33.33
N PRO A 15 -45.95 4.26 -32.09
CA PRO A 15 -45.13 3.18 -31.53
C PRO A 15 -45.72 1.79 -31.73
N SER A 16 -44.88 0.76 -31.59
CA SER A 16 -45.33 -0.62 -31.40
C SER A 16 -44.99 -1.10 -29.99
N GLN A 17 -46.04 -1.27 -29.20
CA GLN A 17 -46.08 -2.08 -27.99
C GLN A 17 -45.78 -3.55 -28.35
N TYR A 18 -45.06 -4.29 -27.49
CA TYR A 18 -45.27 -5.72 -27.31
C TYR A 18 -44.75 -6.16 -25.92
N ILE A 19 -45.67 -6.63 -25.10
CA ILE A 19 -45.55 -7.42 -23.86
C ILE A 19 -46.72 -8.43 -23.95
N PRO A 20 -46.75 -9.62 -23.31
CA PRO A 20 -45.74 -10.61 -22.95
C PRO A 20 -46.08 -11.99 -23.59
N HIS A 21 -45.23 -13.01 -23.41
CA HIS A 21 -45.73 -14.40 -23.37
C HIS A 21 -45.18 -15.15 -22.15
N VAL A 22 -46.14 -15.66 -21.38
CA VAL A 22 -46.05 -16.62 -20.28
C VAL A 22 -46.26 -18.01 -20.86
N PHE A 23 -45.43 -18.99 -20.47
CA PHE A 23 -45.76 -20.42 -20.26
C PHE A 23 -44.65 -20.95 -19.33
N ALA A 24 -44.87 -21.20 -18.04
CA ALA A 24 -45.63 -22.27 -17.39
C ALA A 24 -45.02 -23.68 -17.52
N SER A 25 -44.59 -24.18 -16.36
CA SER A 25 -44.49 -25.58 -15.87
C SER A 25 -43.64 -26.62 -16.63
N SER A 26 -42.70 -27.23 -15.91
CA SER A 26 -42.96 -28.55 -15.29
C SER A 26 -41.72 -29.07 -14.52
N THR A 27 -41.87 -29.23 -13.21
CA THR A 27 -41.14 -30.25 -12.43
C THR A 27 -41.64 -31.64 -12.84
N PRO A 28 -40.82 -32.68 -12.69
CA PRO A 28 -41.19 -33.69 -11.70
C PRO A 28 -40.02 -34.14 -10.83
N THR A 29 -40.30 -34.14 -9.54
CA THR A 29 -39.68 -34.91 -8.46
C THR A 29 -39.77 -36.41 -8.75
N ILE A 30 -38.79 -37.23 -8.32
CA ILE A 30 -38.99 -38.40 -7.42
C ILE A 30 -37.68 -39.21 -7.20
N LYS A 31 -37.29 -39.21 -5.92
CA LYS A 31 -36.78 -40.30 -5.05
C LYS A 31 -35.43 -41.00 -5.31
N HIS A 32 -34.50 -40.68 -4.39
CA HIS A 32 -33.50 -41.55 -3.75
C HIS A 32 -34.04 -42.94 -3.33
N PRO A 33 -33.17 -43.94 -3.12
CA PRO A 33 -32.65 -44.19 -1.75
C PRO A 33 -31.20 -44.71 -1.63
N ASN A 34 -30.57 -44.34 -0.49
CA ASN A 34 -29.65 -45.14 0.36
C ASN A 34 -28.20 -45.43 -0.13
N ILE A 35 -27.11 -45.37 0.66
CA ILE A 35 -26.80 -45.30 2.12
C ILE A 35 -25.30 -44.84 2.30
N PRO A 36 -24.86 -44.38 3.50
CA PRO A 36 -23.69 -43.50 3.73
C PRO A 36 -22.54 -44.17 4.56
N PRO A 37 -21.77 -43.49 5.44
CA PRO A 37 -20.38 -43.02 5.25
C PRO A 37 -19.35 -43.64 6.24
N HIS A 38 -18.05 -43.64 5.92
CA HIS A 38 -16.99 -43.92 6.91
C HIS A 38 -15.64 -43.22 6.60
N LEU A 39 -15.09 -42.56 7.63
CA LEU A 39 -13.69 -42.16 7.87
C LEU A 39 -13.08 -41.09 6.94
N ALA A 40 -13.04 -39.80 7.30
CA ALA A 40 -12.17 -39.18 8.31
C ALA A 40 -10.65 -39.38 8.06
N ARG A 41 -10.01 -38.28 7.65
CA ARG A 41 -8.62 -37.83 7.93
C ARG A 41 -7.48 -38.86 7.80
N LYS A 42 -6.49 -38.56 6.94
CA LYS A 42 -5.10 -38.17 7.30
C LYS A 42 -4.17 -38.29 6.07
N PHE A 43 -3.36 -37.24 5.90
CA PHE A 43 -2.01 -37.09 5.32
C PHE A 43 -1.42 -38.16 4.36
N PRO A 44 -0.60 -37.73 3.36
CA PRO A 44 0.15 -38.64 2.51
C PRO A 44 1.37 -39.21 3.27
N PRO A 45 1.78 -40.47 3.04
CA PRO A 45 3.11 -40.93 3.39
C PRO A 45 4.09 -40.61 2.25
N PHE A 46 5.22 -40.03 2.62
CA PHE A 46 6.44 -39.99 1.82
C PHE A 46 7.07 -41.40 1.73
N CYS A 47 7.56 -41.70 0.53
CA CYS A 47 8.77 -42.45 0.15
C CYS A 47 9.13 -43.84 0.77
N MET A 48 9.21 -44.81 -0.17
CA MET A 48 10.24 -45.85 -0.40
C MET A 48 10.29 -47.03 0.61
N PHE A 49 10.50 -48.29 0.21
CA PHE A 49 11.62 -48.86 -0.56
C PHE A 49 11.22 -50.07 -1.42
N GLU A 50 11.82 -50.19 -2.61
CA GLU A 50 11.97 -51.47 -3.33
C GLU A 50 12.89 -52.41 -2.55
N VAL A 51 12.44 -53.64 -2.35
CA VAL A 51 13.26 -54.75 -1.84
C VAL A 51 13.71 -55.57 -3.05
N HIS A 52 15.00 -55.51 -3.36
CA HIS A 52 15.63 -56.55 -4.17
C HIS A 52 16.17 -57.63 -3.24
N GLU A 53 15.52 -58.79 -3.28
CA GLU A 53 16.04 -60.04 -2.70
C GLU A 53 17.28 -60.49 -3.49
N SER A 54 18.38 -60.73 -2.79
CA SER A 54 19.37 -61.71 -3.20
C SER A 54 19.91 -62.44 -1.97
N ARG A 55 19.58 -63.73 -1.89
CA ARG A 55 20.11 -64.72 -0.93
C ARG A 55 21.63 -64.85 -1.08
N VAL A 56 22.36 -64.74 0.03
CA VAL A 56 23.55 -65.57 0.33
C VAL A 56 23.58 -65.83 1.85
N GLU A 57 24.13 -67.00 2.18
CA GLU A 57 24.06 -67.79 3.41
C GLU A 57 24.60 -67.15 4.70
N GLY A 58 23.93 -67.50 5.81
CA GLY A 58 24.49 -67.76 7.14
C GLY A 58 25.58 -66.86 7.71
N THR A 59 25.19 -65.89 8.55
CA THR A 59 25.98 -65.47 9.73
C THR A 59 25.05 -64.76 10.72
N ILE A 60 24.99 -65.22 11.97
CA ILE A 60 24.37 -64.50 13.08
C ILE A 60 25.29 -63.33 13.43
N ILE A 61 24.87 -62.09 13.17
CA ILE A 61 25.54 -60.89 13.68
C ILE A 61 24.62 -60.22 14.69
N SER A 62 24.99 -60.33 15.96
CA SER A 62 24.54 -59.47 17.04
C SER A 62 25.05 -58.05 16.78
N MET A 63 24.15 -57.06 16.71
CA MET A 63 24.53 -55.64 16.79
C MET A 63 23.69 -54.93 17.85
N THR A 64 24.31 -54.73 19.00
CA THR A 64 23.99 -53.67 19.96
C THR A 64 24.30 -52.31 19.30
N GLY A 65 23.28 -51.61 18.84
CA GLY A 65 23.39 -50.25 18.30
C GLY A 65 22.85 -49.21 19.29
N GLN A 66 23.73 -48.38 19.83
CA GLN A 66 23.38 -47.19 20.61
C GLN A 66 22.54 -46.23 19.76
N LEU A 67 21.38 -45.82 20.30
CA LEU A 67 20.60 -44.69 19.81
C LEU A 67 21.45 -43.42 19.93
N THR A 68 22.05 -42.99 18.83
CA THR A 68 22.60 -41.64 18.70
C THR A 68 21.45 -40.71 18.30
N TYR A 69 21.01 -39.92 19.27
CA TYR A 69 20.05 -38.83 19.09
C TYR A 69 20.63 -37.79 18.13
N ARG A 70 20.01 -37.63 16.95
CA ARG A 70 20.24 -36.47 16.06
C ARG A 70 19.16 -35.42 16.35
N PRO A 71 19.52 -34.17 16.74
CA PRO A 71 18.54 -33.12 17.05
C PRO A 71 17.74 -32.59 15.85
N ASP A 72 18.06 -33.01 14.62
CA ASP A 72 17.76 -32.21 13.42
C ASP A 72 16.34 -32.38 12.83
N THR A 73 15.36 -32.86 13.62
CA THR A 73 14.01 -33.16 13.07
C THR A 73 12.83 -32.52 13.82
N ILE A 74 13.06 -31.57 14.72
CA ILE A 74 11.99 -30.90 15.48
C ILE A 74 11.63 -29.48 15.00
N ASP A 75 12.39 -28.88 14.07
CA ASP A 75 12.08 -27.50 13.63
C ASP A 75 10.99 -27.37 12.55
N LYS A 76 10.42 -28.48 12.06
CA LYS A 76 9.46 -28.45 10.95
C LYS A 76 8.02 -28.09 11.34
N TYR A 77 7.78 -27.75 12.61
CA TYR A 77 6.46 -27.40 13.16
C TYR A 77 6.41 -26.08 13.92
N LEU A 78 7.51 -25.31 13.94
CA LEU A 78 7.44 -23.92 14.38
C LEU A 78 6.88 -23.12 13.21
N SER A 79 5.73 -22.47 13.41
CA SER A 79 5.28 -21.42 12.50
C SER A 79 6.46 -20.47 12.29
N PRO A 80 6.84 -20.11 11.04
CA PRO A 80 7.96 -19.22 10.81
C PRO A 80 7.71 -17.91 11.58
N GLU A 81 8.51 -17.67 12.63
CA GLU A 81 8.43 -16.43 13.39
C GLU A 81 8.85 -15.29 12.47
N PHE A 82 8.11 -14.17 12.51
CA PHE A 82 8.56 -12.98 11.80
C PHE A 82 9.86 -12.47 12.41
N VAL A 83 10.88 -12.30 11.57
CA VAL A 83 12.07 -11.53 11.89
C VAL A 83 11.97 -10.16 11.24
N VAL A 84 12.51 -9.16 11.93
CA VAL A 84 12.49 -7.76 11.51
C VAL A 84 13.91 -7.23 11.53
N GLN A 85 14.31 -6.56 10.46
CA GLN A 85 15.53 -5.78 10.43
C GLN A 85 15.24 -4.39 11.01
N THR A 86 15.92 -4.03 12.09
CA THR A 86 15.82 -2.69 12.70
C THR A 86 16.63 -1.67 11.91
N THR A 87 16.44 -0.39 12.22
CA THR A 87 17.23 0.72 11.66
C THR A 87 18.74 0.64 11.95
N SER A 88 19.14 -0.04 13.03
CA SER A 88 20.55 -0.36 13.33
C SER A 88 21.12 -1.47 12.45
N GLY A 89 20.29 -2.14 11.64
CA GLY A 89 20.66 -3.30 10.82
C GLY A 89 20.58 -4.63 11.58
N ASP A 90 20.18 -4.62 12.85
CA ASP A 90 20.03 -5.83 13.66
C ASP A 90 18.79 -6.61 13.25
N VAL A 91 18.90 -7.93 13.16
CA VAL A 91 17.76 -8.82 12.93
C VAL A 91 17.22 -9.27 14.28
N ARG A 92 15.98 -8.89 14.58
CA ARG A 92 15.29 -9.21 15.84
C ARG A 92 14.02 -9.99 15.57
N LYS A 93 13.56 -10.76 16.56
CA LYS A 93 12.22 -11.36 16.51
C LYS A 93 11.19 -10.24 16.60
N LEU A 94 10.14 -10.31 15.77
CA LEU A 94 9.05 -9.34 15.77
C LEU A 94 8.46 -9.16 17.17
N ARG A 95 8.23 -10.27 17.89
CA ARG A 95 7.69 -10.23 19.26
C ARG A 95 8.51 -9.33 20.19
N ASP A 96 9.84 -9.41 20.13
CA ASP A 96 10.72 -8.63 21.00
C ASP A 96 10.63 -7.13 20.67
N VAL A 97 10.60 -6.80 19.37
CA VAL A 97 10.40 -5.42 18.90
C VAL A 97 9.07 -4.85 19.39
N LEU A 98 7.99 -5.65 19.34
CA LEU A 98 6.68 -5.21 19.78
C LEU A 98 6.59 -5.06 21.30
N VAL A 99 7.23 -5.94 22.06
CA VAL A 99 7.34 -5.82 23.53
C VAL A 99 8.05 -4.52 23.91
N ASP A 100 9.22 -4.25 23.32
CA ASP A 100 9.97 -3.02 23.57
C ASP A 100 9.15 -1.78 23.20
N TYR A 101 8.48 -1.82 22.05
CA TYR A 101 7.67 -0.72 21.58
C TYR A 101 6.55 -0.39 22.57
N VAL A 102 5.76 -1.38 23.01
CA VAL A 102 4.64 -1.16 23.94
C VAL A 102 5.10 -0.64 25.31
N GLN A 103 6.26 -1.13 25.79
CA GLN A 103 6.89 -0.61 27.01
C GLN A 103 7.30 0.86 26.84
N SER A 104 7.88 1.22 25.70
CA SER A 104 8.26 2.60 25.38
C SER A 104 7.05 3.51 25.12
N GLU A 105 5.97 3.00 24.54
CA GLU A 105 4.74 3.75 24.24
C GLU A 105 4.07 4.20 25.54
N SER A 106 4.11 3.37 26.58
CA SER A 106 3.58 3.69 27.91
C SER A 106 4.36 4.83 28.62
N SER A 107 5.60 5.09 28.19
CA SER A 107 6.48 6.13 28.73
C SER A 107 6.61 7.35 27.82
N ARG A 108 6.29 7.23 26.52
CA ARG A 108 6.19 8.35 25.57
C ARG A 108 4.88 9.10 25.83
N GLY A 109 4.98 10.29 26.41
CA GLY A 109 3.86 11.20 26.59
C GLY A 109 3.05 11.42 25.30
N SER A 110 1.79 11.81 25.46
CA SER A 110 0.72 11.78 24.47
C SER A 110 1.00 12.53 23.14
N VAL A 111 1.59 11.87 22.15
CA VAL A 111 1.53 12.32 20.73
C VAL A 111 0.37 11.62 20.03
N GLU A 112 -0.76 12.31 19.86
CA GLU A 112 -1.95 11.75 19.22
C GLU A 112 -1.90 11.99 17.71
N VAL A 113 -1.50 10.97 16.95
CA VAL A 113 -1.70 10.97 15.49
C VAL A 113 -3.16 10.61 15.22
N LYS A 114 -4.04 11.62 15.14
CA LYS A 114 -5.46 11.48 14.76
C LYS A 114 -5.57 11.28 13.25
N LYS A 115 -5.20 10.09 12.75
CA LYS A 115 -5.34 9.80 11.30
C LYS A 115 -6.71 9.21 10.93
N PHE A 116 -7.44 8.49 11.79
CA PHE A 116 -8.73 7.87 11.43
C PHE A 116 -9.63 7.55 12.66
N SER A 117 -10.97 7.48 12.46
CA SER A 117 -12.03 7.38 13.49
C SER A 117 -12.14 6.04 14.25
N GLU A 118 -12.75 6.11 15.45
CA GLU A 118 -12.69 5.20 16.62
C GLU A 118 -13.52 3.89 16.61
N PHE A 119 -13.87 3.30 15.46
CA PHE A 119 -14.59 2.02 15.45
C PHE A 119 -13.98 1.00 14.48
N GLY A 120 -13.91 -0.26 14.91
CA GLY A 120 -13.30 -1.39 14.18
C GLY A 120 -13.62 -1.36 12.68
N ARG A 121 -12.61 -1.08 11.88
CA ARG A 121 -12.67 -1.04 10.42
C ARG A 121 -12.24 -2.40 9.89
N VAL A 122 -12.88 -2.90 8.84
CA VAL A 122 -12.32 -4.00 8.06
C VAL A 122 -11.34 -3.39 7.04
N LEU A 123 -10.21 -4.04 6.77
CA LEU A 123 -9.34 -3.65 5.66
C LEU A 123 -10.14 -3.69 4.36
N ILE A 124 -10.39 -2.52 3.76
CA ILE A 124 -11.09 -2.40 2.48
C ILE A 124 -10.05 -2.34 1.38
N THR A 125 -10.05 -3.34 0.52
CA THR A 125 -9.22 -3.36 -0.68
C THR A 125 -10.07 -3.35 -1.94
N GLY A 126 -9.42 -2.88 -3.00
CA GLY A 126 -9.94 -2.89 -4.33
C GLY A 126 -9.85 -4.23 -5.05
N ARG A 127 -10.56 -4.34 -6.16
CA ARG A 127 -10.57 -5.53 -7.01
C ARG A 127 -9.38 -5.52 -7.99
N PRO A 128 -8.72 -6.67 -8.23
CA PRO A 128 -7.61 -6.76 -9.20
C PRO A 128 -7.95 -6.23 -10.59
N LYS A 129 -9.20 -6.44 -11.05
CA LYS A 129 -9.70 -5.91 -12.33
C LYS A 129 -9.49 -4.41 -12.47
N ASN A 130 -9.65 -3.66 -11.38
CA ASN A 130 -9.53 -2.20 -11.42
C ASN A 130 -8.08 -1.75 -11.52
N ALA A 131 -7.13 -2.52 -10.97
CA ALA A 131 -5.71 -2.29 -11.24
C ALA A 131 -5.39 -2.49 -12.73
N ALA A 132 -5.95 -3.54 -13.34
CA ALA A 132 -5.75 -3.84 -14.76
C ALA A 132 -6.38 -2.79 -15.71
N LEU A 133 -7.49 -2.15 -15.33
CA LEU A 133 -8.11 -1.07 -16.11
C LEU A 133 -7.30 0.24 -16.07
N GLY A 134 -6.36 0.37 -15.14
CA GLY A 134 -5.46 1.51 -15.05
C GLY A 134 -6.04 2.75 -14.37
N LEU A 135 -5.18 3.74 -14.19
CA LEU A 135 -5.45 4.94 -13.39
C LEU A 135 -6.61 5.77 -13.94
N ASN A 136 -6.67 5.99 -15.25
CA ASN A 136 -7.66 6.88 -15.86
C ASN A 136 -9.09 6.36 -15.67
N ALA A 137 -9.26 5.04 -15.78
CA ALA A 137 -10.52 4.38 -15.44
C ALA A 137 -10.88 4.58 -13.96
N ARG A 138 -9.89 4.51 -13.05
CA ARG A 138 -10.13 4.78 -11.62
C ARG A 138 -10.51 6.24 -11.35
N LEU A 139 -9.88 7.17 -12.05
CA LEU A 139 -10.17 8.60 -11.98
C LEU A 139 -11.52 8.98 -12.62
N GLN A 140 -12.14 8.05 -13.37
CA GLN A 140 -13.35 8.26 -14.17
C GLN A 140 -13.20 9.39 -15.21
N VAL A 141 -12.04 9.43 -15.87
CA VAL A 141 -11.74 10.38 -16.94
C VAL A 141 -11.23 9.63 -18.17
N GLN A 142 -11.49 10.19 -19.35
CA GLN A 142 -10.96 9.63 -20.60
C GLN A 142 -9.45 9.90 -20.71
N ASP A 143 -8.72 8.98 -21.33
CA ASP A 143 -7.27 9.09 -21.52
C ASP A 143 -6.85 10.41 -22.18
N GLN A 144 -7.58 10.83 -23.22
CA GLN A 144 -7.33 12.09 -23.92
C GLN A 144 -7.38 13.32 -23.00
N VAL A 145 -8.27 13.31 -21.99
CA VAL A 145 -8.38 14.41 -21.02
C VAL A 145 -7.13 14.46 -20.16
N VAL A 146 -6.64 13.30 -19.71
CA VAL A 146 -5.40 13.20 -18.92
C VAL A 146 -4.20 13.65 -19.73
N TRP A 147 -4.04 13.16 -20.96
CA TRP A 147 -2.91 13.56 -21.81
C TRP A 147 -2.92 15.05 -22.15
N THR A 148 -4.09 15.60 -22.51
CA THR A 148 -4.21 17.02 -22.82
C THR A 148 -3.96 17.88 -21.59
N GLY A 149 -4.44 17.47 -20.41
CA GLY A 149 -4.22 18.19 -19.17
C GLY A 149 -2.78 18.12 -18.69
N MET A 150 -2.12 16.97 -18.78
CA MET A 150 -0.67 16.85 -18.54
C MET A 150 0.16 17.62 -19.59
N GLY A 151 -0.36 17.83 -20.80
CA GLY A 151 0.26 18.74 -21.76
C GLY A 151 0.27 20.21 -21.32
N ARG A 152 -0.60 20.59 -20.38
CA ARG A 152 -0.69 21.96 -19.83
C ARG A 152 0.16 22.18 -18.59
N GLY A 153 0.82 21.14 -18.07
CA GLY A 153 1.76 21.30 -16.95
C GLY A 153 1.10 21.72 -15.65
N LEU A 154 1.88 22.46 -14.86
CA LEU A 154 1.53 22.93 -13.53
C LEU A 154 0.23 23.74 -13.49
N VAL A 155 -0.07 24.48 -14.56
CA VAL A 155 -1.29 25.29 -14.68
C VAL A 155 -2.55 24.42 -14.52
N ALA A 156 -2.55 23.19 -15.04
CA ALA A 156 -3.71 22.31 -14.91
C ALA A 156 -3.91 21.80 -13.47
N MET A 157 -2.81 21.51 -12.76
CA MET A 157 -2.84 21.12 -11.34
C MET A 157 -3.32 22.27 -10.45
N GLU A 158 -2.81 23.48 -10.70
CA GLU A 158 -3.27 24.66 -9.98
C GLU A 158 -4.77 24.87 -10.21
N MET A 159 -5.23 24.82 -11.45
CA MET A 159 -6.66 25.01 -11.76
C MET A 159 -7.56 24.03 -11.03
N GLU A 160 -7.25 22.72 -11.03
CA GLU A 160 -8.11 21.72 -10.36
C GLU A 160 -8.13 21.92 -8.84
N ILE A 161 -7.00 22.24 -8.21
CA ILE A 161 -6.94 22.47 -6.75
C ILE A 161 -7.66 23.78 -6.38
N ARG A 162 -7.48 24.85 -7.17
CA ARG A 162 -8.18 26.11 -6.91
C ARG A 162 -9.68 25.97 -7.09
N GLN A 163 -10.13 25.18 -8.07
CA GLN A 163 -11.54 25.00 -8.38
C GLN A 163 -12.25 24.01 -7.44
N HIS A 164 -11.58 22.93 -7.05
CA HIS A 164 -12.21 21.80 -6.35
C HIS A 164 -11.60 21.50 -4.97
N GLY A 165 -10.47 22.10 -4.63
CA GLY A 165 -9.80 21.92 -3.35
C GLY A 165 -10.50 22.63 -2.20
N THR A 166 -10.32 22.06 -1.01
CA THR A 166 -10.61 22.72 0.26
C THR A 166 -9.63 23.87 0.50
N ASP A 167 -9.90 24.68 1.52
CA ASP A 167 -8.97 25.77 1.87
C ASP A 167 -7.63 25.23 2.38
N ILE A 168 -7.62 24.05 3.01
CA ILE A 168 -6.40 23.35 3.42
C ILE A 168 -5.59 22.91 2.18
N ASP A 169 -6.25 22.37 1.15
CA ASP A 169 -5.55 21.93 -0.07
C ASP A 169 -4.89 23.12 -0.77
N LYS A 170 -5.58 24.26 -0.82
CA LYS A 170 -5.07 25.51 -1.40
C LYS A 170 -3.90 26.07 -0.58
N GLU A 171 -4.01 26.10 0.74
CA GLU A 171 -2.93 26.53 1.65
C GLU A 171 -1.68 25.66 1.48
N CYS A 172 -1.86 24.33 1.38
CA CYS A 172 -0.75 23.41 1.14
C CYS A 172 -0.14 23.62 -0.25
N LEU A 173 -0.96 23.84 -1.29
CA LEU A 173 -0.45 24.16 -2.63
C LEU A 173 0.35 25.46 -2.63
N ASP A 174 -0.16 26.51 -1.99
CA ASP A 174 0.53 27.80 -1.87
C ASP A 174 1.87 27.65 -1.15
N TYR A 175 1.90 26.85 -0.08
CA TYR A 175 3.15 26.51 0.60
C TYR A 175 4.17 25.85 -0.35
N VAL A 176 3.74 24.80 -1.06
CA VAL A 176 4.62 24.05 -1.97
C VAL A 176 5.13 24.89 -3.14
N LEU A 177 4.31 25.80 -3.67
CA LEU A 177 4.67 26.60 -4.83
C LEU A 177 5.51 27.84 -4.50
N HIS A 178 5.26 28.46 -3.34
CA HIS A 178 5.70 29.83 -3.10
C HIS A 178 6.42 30.04 -1.77
N ALA A 179 6.17 29.20 -0.76
CA ALA A 179 6.81 29.36 0.52
C ALA A 179 8.26 28.88 0.49
N LYS A 180 9.03 29.37 1.47
CA LYS A 180 10.36 28.84 1.73
C LYS A 180 10.26 27.66 2.67
N VAL A 181 11.09 26.65 2.46
CA VAL A 181 11.18 25.48 3.34
C VAL A 181 11.42 25.93 4.78
N GLY A 182 10.57 25.44 5.69
CA GLY A 182 10.60 25.76 7.12
C GLY A 182 9.96 27.10 7.50
N SER A 183 9.34 27.82 6.56
CA SER A 183 8.66 29.10 6.87
C SER A 183 7.25 28.93 7.45
N CYS A 184 6.72 27.71 7.49
CA CYS A 184 5.42 27.41 8.09
C CYS A 184 5.62 27.05 9.55
N GLU A 185 5.03 27.83 10.48
CA GLU A 185 5.06 27.54 11.92
C GLU A 185 3.85 26.72 12.40
N LYS A 186 2.88 26.48 11.51
CA LYS A 186 1.64 25.79 11.82
C LYS A 186 1.89 24.31 12.12
N GLU A 187 1.34 23.85 13.24
CA GLU A 187 1.28 22.44 13.60
C GLU A 187 0.15 21.73 12.85
N TRP A 188 0.42 20.52 12.38
CA TRP A 188 -0.51 19.75 11.57
C TRP A 188 -0.98 18.49 12.32
N PRO A 189 -2.26 18.41 12.73
CA PRO A 189 -2.77 17.26 13.49
C PRO A 189 -2.62 15.91 12.78
N HIS A 190 -2.71 15.91 11.44
CA HIS A 190 -2.61 14.69 10.65
C HIS A 190 -1.22 14.04 10.70
N SER A 191 -0.17 14.81 11.02
CA SER A 191 1.21 14.36 11.18
C SER A 191 1.64 14.28 12.65
N GLY A 192 0.68 14.27 13.59
CA GLY A 192 0.97 14.22 15.02
C GLY A 192 1.40 15.57 15.60
N ASN A 193 0.84 16.67 15.09
CA ASN A 193 1.17 18.04 15.44
C ASN A 193 2.61 18.44 15.06
N LYS A 194 3.19 17.79 14.05
CA LYS A 194 4.47 18.22 13.48
C LYS A 194 4.26 19.49 12.66
N VAL A 195 5.34 20.27 12.57
CA VAL A 195 5.44 21.43 11.69
C VAL A 195 6.20 21.00 10.43
N MET A 196 5.74 21.46 9.26
CA MET A 196 6.37 21.11 7.98
C MET A 196 7.85 21.51 7.96
N ASP A 197 8.69 20.66 7.36
CA ASP A 197 10.11 20.90 7.09
C ASP A 197 11.01 21.13 8.32
N THR A 198 10.49 20.91 9.53
CA THR A 198 11.26 21.04 10.78
C THR A 198 12.43 20.07 10.87
N PHE A 199 12.39 18.94 10.17
CA PHE A 199 13.53 18.03 10.05
C PHE A 199 14.81 18.76 9.58
N TYR A 200 14.65 19.79 8.75
CA TYR A 200 15.78 20.55 8.20
C TYR A 200 16.30 21.65 9.14
N SER A 201 15.62 21.96 10.26
CA SER A 201 16.13 22.96 11.22
C SER A 201 17.00 22.33 12.32
N SER A 202 16.94 21.01 12.50
CA SER A 202 17.52 20.32 13.67
C SER A 202 18.76 19.47 13.38
N THR A 203 19.23 19.37 12.14
CA THR A 203 20.31 18.44 11.76
C THR A 203 21.64 19.16 11.53
N SER A 204 22.60 18.99 12.44
CA SER A 204 24.00 19.44 12.28
C SER A 204 24.83 18.52 11.37
N ASP A 205 24.19 17.58 10.66
CA ASP A 205 24.87 16.61 9.79
C ASP A 205 24.96 17.18 8.37
N GLU A 206 26.17 17.58 7.96
CA GLU A 206 26.50 18.18 6.65
C GLU A 206 26.04 17.32 5.45
N ARG A 207 25.76 16.02 5.67
CA ARG A 207 25.23 15.09 4.67
C ARG A 207 23.77 15.36 4.27
N HIS A 208 23.06 16.20 5.01
CA HIS A 208 21.67 16.60 4.75
C HIS A 208 21.61 18.12 4.50
N SER A 209 22.41 18.58 3.52
CA SER A 209 22.55 20.00 3.15
C SER A 209 21.21 20.71 3.18
N GLN A 210 20.98 21.47 4.26
CA GLN A 210 19.65 21.85 4.69
C GLN A 210 18.95 22.71 3.63
N PRO A 211 17.80 22.30 3.07
CA PRO A 211 16.99 23.15 2.22
C PRO A 211 16.31 24.28 2.98
N LEU A 212 16.63 24.53 4.26
CA LEU A 212 15.99 25.60 5.04
C LEU A 212 16.12 26.94 4.29
N GLY A 213 15.00 27.63 4.06
CA GLY A 213 14.98 28.87 3.27
C GLY A 213 15.06 28.67 1.75
N ALA A 214 15.22 27.45 1.25
CA ALA A 214 15.12 27.12 -0.17
C ALA A 214 13.67 27.18 -0.66
N ASP A 215 13.49 27.30 -1.97
CA ASP A 215 12.19 27.25 -2.64
C ASP A 215 12.02 25.95 -3.43
N LEU A 216 10.95 25.87 -4.21
CA LEU A 216 10.62 24.74 -5.06
C LEU A 216 11.76 24.36 -6.02
N ASP A 217 12.58 25.31 -6.48
CA ASP A 217 13.63 25.02 -7.46
C ASP A 217 14.73 24.12 -6.88
N TYR A 218 14.94 24.16 -5.56
CA TYR A 218 15.82 23.21 -4.87
C TYR A 218 15.38 21.77 -5.10
N PHE A 219 14.09 21.47 -4.92
CA PHE A 219 13.57 20.11 -5.09
C PHE A 219 13.55 19.68 -6.56
N VAL A 220 13.32 20.62 -7.48
CA VAL A 220 13.36 20.36 -8.93
C VAL A 220 14.76 20.02 -9.40
N THR A 221 15.78 20.71 -8.88
CA THR A 221 17.18 20.52 -9.26
C THR A 221 17.93 19.51 -8.39
N HIS A 222 17.26 18.91 -7.40
CA HIS A 222 17.84 17.87 -6.56
C HIS A 222 18.33 16.69 -7.42
N PRO A 223 19.50 16.07 -7.13
CA PRO A 223 20.07 14.98 -7.92
C PRO A 223 19.06 13.87 -8.24
N ASN A 224 18.36 13.35 -7.21
CA ASN A 224 17.31 12.33 -7.41
C ASN A 224 16.19 12.77 -8.37
N SER A 225 15.81 14.05 -8.39
CA SER A 225 14.79 14.57 -9.32
C SER A 225 15.32 14.61 -10.74
N VAL A 226 16.57 15.04 -10.91
CA VAL A 226 17.25 15.10 -12.22
C VAL A 226 17.46 13.69 -12.77
N ASP A 227 17.99 12.78 -11.96
CA ASP A 227 18.28 11.39 -12.36
C ASP A 227 17.01 10.62 -12.72
N ALA A 228 15.91 10.86 -11.99
CA ALA A 228 14.60 10.30 -12.32
C ALA A 228 13.91 11.00 -13.51
N GLY A 229 14.45 12.10 -14.02
CA GLY A 229 13.80 12.91 -15.05
C GLY A 229 12.44 13.45 -14.60
N LEU A 230 12.36 13.93 -13.35
CA LEU A 230 11.17 14.57 -12.82
C LEU A 230 10.97 15.96 -13.44
N LEU A 231 9.72 16.26 -13.80
CA LEU A 231 9.28 17.59 -14.15
C LEU A 231 8.92 18.36 -12.87
N ARG A 232 8.80 19.69 -12.98
CA ARG A 232 8.34 20.54 -11.87
C ARG A 232 7.01 20.06 -11.29
N GLU A 233 6.11 19.61 -12.16
CA GLU A 233 4.79 19.08 -11.82
C GLU A 233 4.86 17.80 -11.00
N HIS A 234 5.80 16.90 -11.30
CA HIS A 234 6.02 15.70 -10.49
C HIS A 234 6.44 16.08 -9.07
N VAL A 235 7.39 17.02 -8.96
CA VAL A 235 7.90 17.50 -7.67
C VAL A 235 6.79 18.16 -6.86
N VAL A 236 5.96 19.02 -7.48
CA VAL A 236 4.81 19.64 -6.82
C VAL A 236 3.80 18.59 -6.37
N ALA A 237 3.45 17.62 -7.23
CA ALA A 237 2.46 16.60 -6.90
C ALA A 237 2.93 15.69 -5.74
N LEU A 238 4.19 15.26 -5.78
CA LEU A 238 4.81 14.44 -4.73
C LEU A 238 4.89 15.20 -3.40
N ARG A 239 5.37 16.44 -3.43
CA ARG A 239 5.50 17.26 -2.22
C ARG A 239 4.14 17.59 -1.62
N LEU A 240 3.17 18.02 -2.45
CA LEU A 240 1.80 18.28 -2.04
C LEU A 240 1.15 17.04 -1.41
N TYR A 241 1.40 15.85 -1.96
CA TYR A 241 0.87 14.60 -1.41
C TYR A 241 1.30 14.35 0.05
N THR A 242 2.47 14.82 0.48
CA THR A 242 2.93 14.64 1.87
C THR A 242 2.35 15.67 2.85
N THR A 243 1.58 16.63 2.36
CA THR A 243 0.95 17.68 3.20
C THR A 243 -0.44 17.24 3.68
N ALA A 244 -1.17 18.17 4.33
CA ALA A 244 -2.57 17.95 4.70
C ALA A 244 -3.53 17.77 3.51
N ALA A 245 -3.07 17.94 2.27
CA ALA A 245 -3.85 17.70 1.05
C ALA A 245 -4.02 16.20 0.71
N TYR A 246 -3.22 15.31 1.30
CA TYR A 246 -3.26 13.87 1.03
C TYR A 246 -4.65 13.22 1.17
N PRO A 247 -5.56 13.61 2.10
CA PRO A 247 -6.88 13.00 2.19
C PRO A 247 -7.75 13.35 0.99
N SER A 248 -7.65 14.58 0.48
CA SER A 248 -8.39 15.05 -0.69
C SER A 248 -7.93 14.35 -1.98
N ILE A 249 -6.69 13.86 -2.00
CA ILE A 249 -6.15 13.01 -3.06
C ILE A 249 -6.56 11.53 -2.87
N ASN A 250 -6.47 11.00 -1.66
CA ASN A 250 -6.67 9.56 -1.42
C ASN A 250 -8.12 9.14 -1.31
N ASN A 251 -8.97 9.95 -0.69
CA ASN A 251 -10.32 9.55 -0.34
C ASN A 251 -11.20 9.32 -1.59
N PRO A 252 -11.18 10.19 -2.63
CA PRO A 252 -11.94 9.92 -3.85
C PRO A 252 -11.45 8.64 -4.56
N LEU A 253 -10.13 8.40 -4.57
CA LEU A 253 -9.54 7.16 -5.09
C LEU A 253 -9.98 5.94 -4.30
N ARG A 254 -10.19 6.01 -2.99
CA ARG A 254 -10.66 4.87 -2.18
C ARG A 254 -12.16 4.66 -2.30
N ALA A 255 -12.94 5.75 -2.28
CA ALA A 255 -14.39 5.75 -2.44
C ALA A 255 -14.83 5.30 -3.84
N GLY A 256 -13.99 5.51 -4.85
CA GLY A 256 -14.31 5.18 -6.24
C GLY A 256 -15.22 6.19 -6.89
N GLU A 257 -15.06 7.44 -6.46
CA GLU A 257 -15.75 8.58 -7.02
C GLU A 257 -14.95 9.15 -8.20
N LYS A 258 -15.62 9.98 -9.01
CA LYS A 258 -14.91 10.77 -10.01
C LYS A 258 -13.91 11.68 -9.31
N HIS A 259 -12.64 11.59 -9.71
CA HIS A 259 -11.58 12.28 -8.99
C HIS A 259 -11.61 13.80 -9.27
N PRO A 260 -11.51 14.67 -8.24
CA PRO A 260 -11.48 16.13 -8.44
C PRO A 260 -10.15 16.62 -9.01
N PHE A 261 -9.05 15.91 -8.77
CA PHE A 261 -7.68 16.29 -9.18
C PHE A 261 -7.02 15.27 -10.13
N PRO A 262 -7.59 14.98 -11.31
CA PRO A 262 -7.06 13.95 -12.18
C PRO A 262 -5.63 14.24 -12.68
N MET A 263 -5.23 15.52 -12.84
CA MET A 263 -3.87 15.83 -13.29
C MET A 263 -2.83 15.67 -12.19
N THR A 264 -3.15 16.10 -10.96
CA THR A 264 -2.29 15.95 -9.78
C THR A 264 -2.06 14.47 -9.52
N VAL A 265 -3.09 13.62 -9.58
CA VAL A 265 -2.89 12.16 -9.39
C VAL A 265 -2.09 11.55 -10.54
N ALA A 266 -2.29 11.99 -11.78
CA ALA A 266 -1.52 11.50 -12.92
C ALA A 266 -0.03 11.84 -12.77
N TYR A 267 0.31 13.09 -12.44
CA TYR A 267 1.69 13.50 -12.18
C TYR A 267 2.29 12.85 -10.93
N LEU A 268 1.51 12.69 -9.87
CA LEU A 268 1.93 11.95 -8.67
C LEU A 268 2.31 10.52 -9.05
N THR A 269 1.46 9.84 -9.81
CA THR A 269 1.67 8.45 -10.22
C THR A 269 2.89 8.31 -11.14
N ASP A 270 3.03 9.20 -12.13
CA ASP A 270 4.19 9.19 -13.04
C ASP A 270 5.49 9.51 -12.28
N GLY A 271 5.45 10.48 -11.37
CA GLY A 271 6.58 10.85 -10.51
C GLY A 271 7.06 9.72 -9.61
N ILE A 272 6.14 9.00 -8.95
CA ILE A 272 6.46 7.81 -8.15
C ILE A 272 7.15 6.75 -9.01
N LYS A 273 6.62 6.47 -10.20
CA LYS A 273 7.19 5.45 -11.11
C LYS A 273 8.60 5.82 -11.57
N ARG A 274 8.82 7.09 -11.92
CA ARG A 274 10.13 7.60 -12.34
C ARG A 274 11.18 7.56 -11.25
N LEU A 275 10.81 7.93 -10.01
CA LEU A 275 11.74 7.92 -8.87
C LEU A 275 12.34 6.54 -8.56
N ARG A 276 11.68 5.46 -8.99
CA ARG A 276 12.24 4.11 -8.87
C ARG A 276 13.52 3.91 -9.69
N ALA A 277 13.77 4.72 -10.72
CA ALA A 277 15.03 4.71 -11.47
C ALA A 277 16.23 5.01 -10.56
N VAL A 278 16.08 5.96 -9.63
CA VAL A 278 17.12 6.32 -8.64
C VAL A 278 17.49 5.12 -7.76
N ALA A 279 16.50 4.28 -7.43
CA ALA A 279 16.75 3.06 -6.66
C ALA A 279 17.47 1.98 -7.47
N GLY A 280 17.33 1.98 -8.80
CA GLY A 280 17.95 1.04 -9.72
C GLY A 280 19.47 1.18 -9.83
N ASP A 281 19.99 2.39 -9.63
CA ASP A 281 21.44 2.67 -9.70
C ASP A 281 22.20 2.39 -8.40
N ARG A 282 21.49 1.97 -7.34
CA ARG A 282 22.12 1.68 -6.05
C ARG A 282 22.77 0.31 -6.05
N ALA A 283 23.88 0.16 -5.33
CA ALA A 283 24.56 -1.12 -5.16
C ALA A 283 23.65 -2.23 -4.58
N ASP A 284 22.62 -1.84 -3.83
CA ASP A 284 21.64 -2.71 -3.18
C ASP A 284 20.29 -2.75 -3.92
N ALA A 285 20.26 -2.43 -5.22
CA ALA A 285 19.05 -2.41 -6.06
C ALA A 285 18.38 -3.79 -6.20
N HIS A 286 19.16 -4.87 -6.16
CA HIS A 286 18.66 -6.25 -6.32
C HIS A 286 18.61 -7.02 -5.00
N THR A 287 18.68 -6.31 -3.88
CA THR A 287 18.60 -6.90 -2.54
C THR A 287 17.15 -6.89 -2.06
N GLU A 288 16.73 -7.97 -1.41
CA GLU A 288 15.41 -8.03 -0.75
C GLU A 288 15.29 -6.93 0.30
N ARG A 289 14.11 -6.30 0.39
CA ARG A 289 13.79 -5.33 1.44
C ARG A 289 12.36 -5.47 1.91
N ASP A 290 12.19 -5.18 3.19
CA ASP A 290 10.89 -5.18 3.85
C ASP A 290 10.46 -3.73 4.16
N PHE A 291 9.21 -3.43 3.85
CA PHE A 291 8.57 -2.17 4.21
C PHE A 291 7.35 -2.43 5.08
N TRP A 292 7.03 -1.49 5.96
CA TRP A 292 6.02 -1.65 6.98
C TRP A 292 4.95 -0.58 6.87
N ARG A 293 3.69 -0.98 7.07
CA ARG A 293 2.55 -0.08 7.19
C ARG A 293 1.71 -0.48 8.39
N GLY A 294 1.50 0.46 9.31
CA GLY A 294 0.65 0.25 10.49
C GLY A 294 -0.73 0.89 10.34
N MET A 295 -1.75 0.20 10.85
CA MET A 295 -3.15 0.64 10.83
C MET A 295 -3.81 0.42 12.20
N LYS A 296 -4.55 1.44 12.67
CA LYS A 296 -5.31 1.41 13.91
C LYS A 296 -6.66 0.74 13.69
N ASN A 297 -7.11 -0.05 14.67
CA ASN A 297 -8.47 -0.62 14.72
C ASN A 297 -8.91 -1.25 13.40
N THR A 298 -8.02 -1.97 12.72
CA THR A 298 -8.30 -2.57 11.41
C THR A 298 -8.23 -4.09 11.50
N ASP A 299 -9.35 -4.76 11.22
CA ASP A 299 -9.44 -6.20 11.12
C ASP A 299 -9.07 -6.66 9.69
N LEU A 300 -8.37 -7.79 9.59
CA LEU A 300 -7.91 -8.39 8.34
C LEU A 300 -8.94 -9.42 7.83
N PRO A 301 -9.66 -9.15 6.72
CA PRO A 301 -10.68 -10.06 6.23
C PRO A 301 -10.08 -11.30 5.55
N ASP A 302 -10.71 -12.46 5.71
CA ASP A 302 -10.27 -13.72 5.11
C ASP A 302 -10.17 -13.64 3.58
N ALA A 303 -11.09 -12.92 2.93
CA ALA A 303 -11.04 -12.69 1.49
C ALA A 303 -9.72 -12.01 1.05
N PHE A 304 -9.19 -11.09 1.85
CA PHE A 304 -7.88 -10.51 1.56
C PHE A 304 -6.75 -11.53 1.75
N LYS A 305 -6.85 -12.42 2.75
CA LYS A 305 -5.82 -13.46 2.98
C LYS A 305 -5.75 -14.47 1.85
N GLU A 306 -6.90 -14.79 1.25
CA GLU A 306 -7.02 -15.75 0.15
C GLU A 306 -6.68 -15.12 -1.20
N GLU A 307 -7.24 -13.94 -1.48
CA GLU A 307 -7.22 -13.34 -2.82
C GLU A 307 -6.39 -12.06 -2.91
N GLY A 308 -5.87 -11.54 -1.81
CA GLY A 308 -5.19 -10.24 -1.78
C GLY A 308 -6.12 -9.06 -2.05
N GLY A 309 -5.56 -7.96 -2.54
CA GLY A 309 -6.35 -6.78 -2.86
C GLY A 309 -5.57 -5.59 -3.38
N THR A 310 -6.26 -4.69 -4.08
CA THR A 310 -5.68 -3.48 -4.66
C THR A 310 -5.82 -2.30 -3.73
N GLU A 311 -4.73 -1.63 -3.33
CA GLU A 311 -4.85 -0.28 -2.77
C GLU A 311 -5.09 0.72 -3.91
N TYR A 312 -6.23 1.40 -3.89
CA TYR A 312 -6.59 2.33 -4.96
C TYR A 312 -5.87 3.67 -4.90
N ALA A 313 -5.44 4.07 -3.71
CA ALA A 313 -4.69 5.30 -3.50
C ALA A 313 -3.17 5.02 -3.49
N PRO A 314 -2.30 6.03 -3.55
CA PRO A 314 -0.92 5.86 -3.16
C PRO A 314 -0.81 5.22 -1.76
N MET A 315 0.09 4.26 -1.61
CA MET A 315 0.31 3.55 -0.34
C MET A 315 1.64 3.98 0.29
N SER A 316 1.54 4.70 1.39
CA SER A 316 2.68 5.06 2.23
C SER A 316 3.14 3.85 3.06
N THR A 317 4.44 3.60 3.04
CA THR A 317 5.12 2.59 3.87
C THR A 317 6.41 3.18 4.43
N SER A 318 7.01 2.55 5.44
CA SER A 318 8.32 2.91 5.98
C SER A 318 9.25 1.72 5.95
N SER A 319 10.55 1.95 5.71
CA SER A 319 11.58 0.92 5.96
C SER A 319 11.87 0.70 7.44
N ASP A 320 11.32 1.55 8.31
CA ASP A 320 11.42 1.46 9.77
C ASP A 320 10.10 1.00 10.38
N ILE A 321 10.11 -0.18 11.02
CA ILE A 321 8.94 -0.73 11.71
C ILE A 321 8.47 0.16 12.86
N GLU A 322 9.37 0.88 13.55
CA GLU A 322 8.97 1.76 14.66
C GLU A 322 8.11 2.92 14.16
N ILE A 323 8.45 3.47 12.99
CA ILE A 323 7.62 4.47 12.31
C ILE A 323 6.26 3.89 11.97
N ALA A 324 6.19 2.68 11.40
CA ALA A 324 4.92 2.03 11.11
C ALA A 324 4.09 1.79 12.38
N LEU A 325 4.72 1.42 13.50
CA LEU A 325 4.06 1.22 14.78
C LEU A 325 3.42 2.50 15.31
N LEU A 326 4.05 3.68 15.14
CA LEU A 326 3.45 4.97 15.49
C LEU A 326 2.10 5.20 14.78
N TYR A 327 1.94 4.75 13.54
CA TYR A 327 0.67 4.84 12.82
C TYR A 327 -0.40 3.88 13.32
N SER A 328 -0.03 2.82 14.04
CA SER A 328 -0.95 1.87 14.69
C SER A 328 -1.16 2.15 16.19
N ALA A 329 -0.37 3.06 16.77
CA ALA A 329 -0.33 3.39 18.20
C ALA A 329 -1.68 3.88 18.76
N LYS A 330 -1.83 3.77 20.09
CA LYS A 330 -3.05 4.16 20.83
C LYS A 330 -4.31 3.42 20.38
N SER A 331 -4.15 2.16 20.00
CA SER A 331 -5.22 1.26 19.58
C SER A 331 -5.01 -0.10 20.23
N GLU A 332 -6.08 -0.73 20.73
CA GLU A 332 -6.02 -2.08 21.29
C GLU A 332 -5.85 -3.14 20.21
N LYS A 333 -6.36 -2.87 18.99
CA LYS A 333 -6.19 -3.71 17.81
C LYS A 333 -5.32 -3.03 16.77
N ARG A 334 -4.28 -3.70 16.29
CA ARG A 334 -3.28 -3.14 15.38
C ARG A 334 -3.02 -4.11 14.24
N LEU A 335 -3.15 -3.63 13.01
CA LEU A 335 -2.77 -4.38 11.82
C LEU A 335 -1.45 -3.82 11.28
N LEU A 336 -0.48 -4.69 11.10
CA LEU A 336 0.76 -4.40 10.40
C LEU A 336 0.81 -5.17 9.08
N THR A 337 1.09 -4.46 8.00
CA THR A 337 1.39 -5.07 6.71
C THR A 337 2.89 -4.99 6.49
N LYS A 338 3.52 -6.15 6.33
CA LYS A 338 4.90 -6.30 5.88
C LYS A 338 4.90 -6.47 4.37
N VAL A 339 5.36 -5.47 3.64
CA VAL A 339 5.52 -5.51 2.18
C VAL A 339 6.91 -6.02 1.88
N LYS A 340 7.00 -7.28 1.50
CA LYS A 340 8.25 -7.93 1.08
C LYS A 340 8.51 -7.64 -0.39
N THR A 341 9.73 -7.20 -0.71
CA THR A 341 10.17 -6.89 -2.07
C THR A 341 11.44 -7.65 -2.40
N ALA A 342 11.57 -8.11 -3.65
CA ALA A 342 12.74 -8.83 -4.14
C ALA A 342 13.81 -7.92 -4.76
N SER A 343 13.42 -6.72 -5.21
CA SER A 343 14.32 -5.74 -5.81
C SER A 343 13.67 -4.36 -5.87
N PHE A 344 14.43 -3.35 -6.30
CA PHE A 344 13.95 -1.98 -6.53
C PHE A 344 12.74 -1.89 -7.47
N MET A 345 12.53 -2.90 -8.32
CA MET A 345 11.37 -2.96 -9.22
C MET A 345 10.05 -3.25 -8.50
N GLU A 346 10.10 -3.70 -7.26
CA GLU A 346 8.94 -3.95 -6.41
C GLU A 346 8.79 -2.90 -5.30
N CYS A 347 9.83 -2.11 -5.05
CA CYS A 347 9.83 -1.05 -4.05
C CYS A 347 8.98 0.15 -4.47
N GLY A 348 8.34 0.78 -3.48
CA GLY A 348 7.87 2.15 -3.60
C GLY A 348 9.05 3.13 -3.78
N ALA A 349 8.74 4.35 -4.20
CA ALA A 349 9.74 5.41 -4.32
C ALA A 349 10.07 6.01 -2.94
N ALA A 350 11.35 6.17 -2.62
CA ALA A 350 11.77 6.96 -1.47
C ALA A 350 11.52 8.44 -1.75
N ILE A 351 10.65 9.08 -0.97
CA ILE A 351 10.23 10.47 -1.19
C ILE A 351 10.64 11.42 -0.06
N GLN A 352 11.51 10.97 0.84
CA GLN A 352 11.96 11.74 2.01
C GLN A 352 12.40 13.17 1.66
N TYR A 353 13.23 13.35 0.62
CA TYR A 353 13.72 14.68 0.21
C TYR A 353 12.63 15.57 -0.39
N LEU A 354 11.50 15.00 -0.85
CA LEU A 354 10.35 15.73 -1.37
C LEU A 354 9.28 15.95 -0.31
N SER A 355 9.36 15.27 0.83
CA SER A 355 8.33 15.30 1.86
C SER A 355 8.34 16.61 2.64
N ALA A 356 7.16 17.11 3.00
CA ALA A 356 7.00 18.16 3.99
C ALA A 356 7.20 17.64 5.42
N PHE A 357 7.27 16.31 5.61
CA PHE A 357 7.61 15.64 6.87
C PHE A 357 8.69 14.56 6.60
N PRO A 358 9.95 14.94 6.35
CA PRO A 358 11.01 14.00 5.95
C PRO A 358 11.33 12.92 6.99
N ASP A 359 11.01 13.15 8.26
CA ASP A 359 11.26 12.21 9.34
C ASP A 359 10.38 10.95 9.28
N GLU A 360 9.38 10.91 8.40
CA GLU A 360 8.53 9.73 8.18
C GLU A 360 9.22 8.64 7.34
N VAL A 361 10.39 8.91 6.74
CA VAL A 361 11.19 7.96 5.93
C VAL A 361 10.32 7.20 4.92
N GLU A 362 9.46 7.95 4.23
CA GLU A 362 8.37 7.38 3.44
C GLU A 362 8.84 6.74 2.13
N TYR A 363 8.41 5.50 1.93
CA TYR A 363 8.42 4.79 0.65
C TYR A 363 6.99 4.73 0.11
N LEU A 364 6.76 5.46 -0.98
CA LEU A 364 5.44 5.65 -1.56
C LEU A 364 5.24 4.72 -2.76
N TYR A 365 4.21 3.87 -2.68
CA TYR A 365 3.77 3.03 -3.78
C TYR A 365 2.72 3.76 -4.60
N PRO A 366 2.68 3.57 -5.93
CA PRO A 366 1.70 4.22 -6.79
C PRO A 366 0.27 3.74 -6.50
N PRO A 367 -0.76 4.53 -6.88
CA PRO A 367 -2.13 4.06 -6.92
C PRO A 367 -2.26 2.73 -7.68
N LEU A 368 -3.25 1.94 -7.30
CA LEU A 368 -3.57 0.64 -7.91
C LEU A 368 -2.54 -0.46 -7.66
N THR A 369 -1.65 -0.29 -6.68
CA THR A 369 -0.76 -1.35 -6.23
C THR A 369 -1.58 -2.53 -5.71
N TYR A 370 -1.39 -3.70 -6.31
CA TYR A 370 -2.00 -4.93 -5.83
C TYR A 370 -1.09 -5.62 -4.81
N LEU A 371 -1.66 -6.02 -3.68
CA LEU A 371 -0.97 -6.68 -2.58
C LEU A 371 -1.40 -8.14 -2.54
N GLN A 372 -0.45 -9.03 -2.78
CA GLN A 372 -0.65 -10.47 -2.75
C GLN A 372 -0.12 -11.04 -1.43
N PRO A 373 -0.95 -11.61 -0.55
CA PRO A 373 -0.50 -12.35 0.61
C PRO A 373 0.49 -13.45 0.24
N THR A 374 1.53 -13.62 1.05
CA THR A 374 2.49 -14.73 0.90
C THR A 374 2.02 -16.00 1.62
N GLY A 375 0.96 -15.90 2.41
CA GLY A 375 0.49 -16.93 3.32
C GLY A 375 1.11 -16.85 4.72
N LEU A 376 2.08 -15.95 4.94
CA LEU A 376 2.64 -15.69 6.26
C LEU A 376 1.78 -14.66 7.01
N GLU A 377 1.27 -15.11 8.15
CA GLU A 377 0.49 -14.30 9.10
C GLU A 377 0.91 -14.66 10.53
N GLU A 378 1.01 -13.66 11.39
CA GLU A 378 1.23 -13.84 12.83
C GLU A 378 0.22 -12.99 13.61
N SER A 379 -0.45 -13.60 14.58
CA SER A 379 -1.32 -12.93 15.54
C SER A 379 -0.73 -13.06 16.92
N LEU A 380 -0.50 -11.93 17.60
CA LEU A 380 0.14 -11.90 18.91
C LEU A 380 -0.50 -10.85 19.82
N THR A 381 -0.48 -11.13 21.12
CA THR A 381 -0.93 -10.18 22.15
C THR A 381 0.24 -9.78 23.03
N VAL A 382 0.47 -8.48 23.16
CA VAL A 382 1.54 -7.88 23.99
C VAL A 382 0.89 -6.87 24.92
N ASN A 383 0.97 -7.12 26.24
CA ASN A 383 0.39 -6.26 27.29
C ASN A 383 -1.07 -5.84 27.01
N GLY A 384 -1.89 -6.78 26.53
CA GLY A 384 -3.31 -6.54 26.22
C GLY A 384 -3.58 -5.94 24.84
N ILE A 385 -2.55 -5.54 24.09
CA ILE A 385 -2.68 -5.04 22.71
C ILE A 385 -2.59 -6.22 21.74
N GLN A 386 -3.58 -6.36 20.88
CA GLN A 386 -3.63 -7.35 19.81
C GLN A 386 -2.97 -6.81 18.54
N TYR A 387 -1.99 -7.54 18.04
CA TYR A 387 -1.35 -7.32 16.75
C TYR A 387 -1.73 -8.44 15.79
N THR A 388 -2.11 -8.06 14.58
CA THR A 388 -2.17 -8.95 13.40
C THR A 388 -1.10 -8.47 12.43
N VAL A 389 -0.21 -9.36 12.02
CA VAL A 389 0.83 -9.07 11.03
C VAL A 389 0.64 -9.98 9.84
N ILE A 390 0.57 -9.41 8.64
CA ILE A 390 0.48 -10.15 7.39
C ILE A 390 1.60 -9.73 6.46
N GLU A 391 2.26 -10.72 5.85
CA GLU A 391 3.24 -10.48 4.78
C GLU A 391 2.56 -10.50 3.41
N VAL A 392 2.90 -9.51 2.59
CA VAL A 392 2.40 -9.36 1.22
C VAL A 392 3.56 -9.06 0.27
N THR A 393 3.39 -9.40 -1.00
CA THR A 393 4.25 -8.94 -2.10
C THR A 393 3.47 -7.96 -2.97
N PRO A 394 4.08 -6.84 -3.41
CA PRO A 394 3.41 -5.88 -4.26
C PRO A 394 3.46 -6.30 -5.75
N LYS A 395 2.44 -5.91 -6.51
CA LYS A 395 2.41 -5.92 -7.97
C LYS A 395 2.03 -4.50 -8.43
N LEU A 396 2.98 -3.87 -9.13
CA LEU A 396 2.99 -2.44 -9.48
C LEU A 396 2.47 -2.14 -10.89
#